data_AF-A0A1U7ZTF7-F1
#
_entry.id   AF-A0A1U7ZTF7-F1
#
_cell.length_a   1.000
_cell.length_b   1.000
_cell.length_c   1.000
_cell.angle_alpha   90.00
_cell.angle_beta   90.00
_cell.angle_gamma   90.00
#
_symmetry.space_group_name_H-M   'P 1'
#
loop_
_entity.id
_entity.type
_entity.pdbx_description
1 polymer ?
#
loop_
_entity_poly.entity_id
_entity_poly.type
_entity_poly.pdbx_seq_one_letter_code
_entity_poly.pdbx_strand_id
1 'polypeptide(L)'
;MVLLAMSSLLSERGSINEAIEKLEKVQDLTHSYLGIRVAALEGLIGLHLEMGQDDTSSVLADKCLQLLQRNGPENGDRDESGVLETRAKAVKGLVQLVLGNIESAEPYFSGFQEDKGCSGNVALPYGELLHATGNFPLAKQFYEKAIQGVSEIDGPFALEASNMQSEEVLIGATCALGQLEAHVGNFANAEEILTRALTKAEQHFGSHHPKVGVILTSIALMFRKKAKMEHSSSILIQEGLYRRAIDLLKAPPIETEDAEVKVDRRDITALARGGYAETLCVQQNRKGEGEKMKKWAETTWKNSRLSLAEALELCDHSSKVPVIDARISRVL
;
A
#
# COMPACT_ATOMS: atom_id res chain seq x y z
N MET A 1 -8.13 10.48 21.19
CA MET A 1 -8.65 10.97 19.90
C MET A 1 -7.85 12.16 19.34
N VAL A 2 -7.63 13.25 20.09
CA VAL A 2 -6.84 14.41 19.58
C VAL A 2 -5.47 14.01 19.03
N LEU A 3 -4.71 13.19 19.77
CA LEU A 3 -3.39 12.72 19.33
C LEU A 3 -3.45 11.85 18.06
N LEU A 4 -4.54 11.09 17.83
CA LEU A 4 -4.74 10.32 16.60
C LEU A 4 -4.99 11.27 15.41
N ALA A 5 -5.85 12.27 15.59
CA ALA A 5 -6.08 13.27 14.54
C ALA A 5 -4.81 14.08 14.22
N MET A 6 -4.02 14.42 15.25
CA MET A 6 -2.72 15.09 15.06
C MET A 6 -1.73 14.19 14.29
N SER A 7 -1.66 12.90 14.60
CA SER A 7 -0.76 11.99 13.89
C SER A 7 -1.14 11.86 12.41
N SER A 8 -2.43 11.88 12.09
CA SER A 8 -2.90 11.87 10.69
C SER A 8 -2.47 13.13 9.93
N LEU A 9 -2.75 14.31 10.48
CA LEU A 9 -2.36 15.58 9.86
C LEU A 9 -0.83 15.71 9.70
N LEU A 10 -0.06 15.18 10.65
CA LEU A 10 1.41 15.16 10.56
C LEU A 10 1.90 14.19 9.48
N SER A 11 1.28 13.00 9.39
CA SER A 11 1.56 12.00 8.36
C SER A 11 1.29 12.54 6.95
N GLU A 12 0.13 13.16 6.73
CA GLU A 12 -0.26 13.78 5.44
C GLU A 12 0.71 14.88 5.00
N ARG A 13 1.36 15.58 5.96
CA ARG A 13 2.38 16.60 5.68
C ARG A 13 3.78 16.02 5.47
N GLY A 14 3.93 14.70 5.57
CA GLY A 14 5.22 14.01 5.49
C GLY A 14 6.06 14.07 6.77
N SER A 15 5.52 14.57 7.88
CA SER A 15 6.20 14.63 9.18
C SER A 15 6.02 13.32 9.96
N ILE A 16 6.48 12.21 9.36
CA ILE A 16 6.20 10.84 9.83
C ILE A 16 6.72 10.59 11.25
N ASN A 17 7.93 11.04 11.58
CA ASN A 17 8.50 10.84 12.93
C ASN A 17 7.67 11.54 14.03
N GLU A 18 7.16 12.74 13.75
CA GLU A 18 6.30 13.45 14.70
C GLU A 18 4.94 12.77 14.84
N ALA A 19 4.41 12.22 13.74
CA ALA A 19 3.19 11.42 13.77
C ALA A 19 3.35 10.17 14.65
N ILE A 20 4.47 9.43 14.48
CA ILE A 20 4.83 8.27 15.31
C ILE A 20 4.88 8.66 16.79
N GLU A 21 5.55 9.76 17.14
CA GLU A 21 5.64 10.24 18.53
C GLU A 21 4.25 10.51 19.15
N LYS A 22 3.29 11.00 18.36
CA LYS A 22 1.91 11.20 18.86
C LYS A 22 1.19 9.88 19.09
N LEU A 23 1.41 8.88 18.23
CA LEU A 23 0.80 7.56 18.35
C LEU A 23 1.38 6.74 19.52
N GLU A 24 2.69 6.79 19.72
CA GLU A 24 3.37 6.15 20.87
C GLU A 24 2.80 6.68 22.20
N LYS A 25 2.59 8.01 22.29
CA LYS A 25 1.94 8.62 23.46
C LYS A 25 0.54 8.07 23.71
N VAL A 26 -0.24 7.74 22.67
CA VAL A 26 -1.57 7.15 22.82
C VAL A 26 -1.48 5.71 23.31
N GLN A 27 -0.51 4.95 22.81
CA GLN A 27 -0.29 3.55 23.17
C GLN A 27 -0.01 3.38 24.67
N ASP A 28 0.72 4.33 25.27
CA ASP A 28 1.12 4.33 26.68
C ASP A 28 -0.01 4.75 27.64
N LEU A 29 -1.14 5.26 27.13
CA LEU A 29 -2.31 5.61 27.94
C LEU A 29 -3.08 4.35 28.35
N THR A 30 -2.69 3.77 29.48
CA THR A 30 -3.26 2.52 30.02
C THR A 30 -4.76 2.58 30.34
N HIS A 31 -5.29 3.77 30.65
CA HIS A 31 -6.72 3.98 30.95
C HIS A 31 -7.56 4.43 29.75
N SER A 32 -6.97 4.45 28.54
CA SER A 32 -7.71 4.81 27.33
C SER A 32 -8.53 3.63 26.79
N TYR A 33 -9.63 3.97 26.12
CA TYR A 33 -10.51 3.00 25.48
C TYR A 33 -9.74 2.10 24.50
N LEU A 34 -10.05 0.80 24.50
CA LEU A 34 -9.30 -0.22 23.78
C LEU A 34 -9.21 0.07 22.28
N GLY A 35 -10.31 0.50 21.65
CA GLY A 35 -10.32 0.88 20.24
C GLY A 35 -9.38 2.04 19.88
N ILE A 36 -9.15 3.00 20.80
CA ILE A 36 -8.18 4.10 20.58
C ILE A 36 -6.75 3.54 20.49
N ARG A 37 -6.43 2.55 21.34
CA ARG A 37 -5.09 1.95 21.40
C ARG A 37 -4.84 1.04 20.20
N VAL A 38 -5.87 0.31 19.75
CA VAL A 38 -5.81 -0.49 18.51
C VAL A 38 -5.59 0.44 17.31
N ALA A 39 -6.36 1.52 17.18
CA ALA A 39 -6.19 2.49 16.10
C ALA A 39 -4.78 3.12 16.10
N ALA A 40 -4.23 3.43 17.29
CA ALA A 40 -2.87 3.94 17.40
C ALA A 40 -1.82 2.93 16.93
N LEU A 41 -1.98 1.66 17.31
CA LEU A 41 -1.10 0.58 16.91
C LEU A 41 -1.15 0.33 15.40
N GLU A 42 -2.35 0.31 14.80
CA GLU A 42 -2.49 0.19 13.34
C GLU A 42 -1.79 1.33 12.59
N GLY A 43 -1.98 2.57 13.05
CA GLY A 43 -1.29 3.73 12.48
C GLY A 43 0.23 3.61 12.60
N LEU A 44 0.76 3.17 13.76
CA LEU A 44 2.19 2.94 13.94
C LEU A 44 2.72 1.88 12.98
N ILE A 45 2.03 0.74 12.90
CA ILE A 45 2.39 -0.36 11.99
C ILE A 45 2.44 0.15 10.54
N GLY A 46 1.40 0.87 10.11
CA GLY A 46 1.32 1.44 8.76
C GLY A 46 2.45 2.42 8.45
N LEU A 47 2.77 3.33 9.37
CA LEU A 47 3.86 4.29 9.18
C LEU A 47 5.24 3.62 9.16
N HIS A 48 5.47 2.62 10.02
CA HIS A 48 6.72 1.87 10.00
C HIS A 48 6.88 1.04 8.72
N LEU A 49 5.80 0.43 8.19
CA LEU A 49 5.82 -0.25 6.89
C LEU A 49 6.17 0.71 5.75
N GLU A 50 5.63 1.93 5.78
CA GLU A 50 5.93 2.99 4.81
C GLU A 50 7.40 3.46 4.88
N MET A 51 7.99 3.46 6.08
CA MET A 51 9.40 3.76 6.30
C MET A 51 10.35 2.59 5.98
N GLY A 52 9.83 1.40 5.68
CA GLY A 52 10.64 0.19 5.47
C GLY A 52 11.18 -0.45 6.74
N GLN A 53 10.54 -0.18 7.90
CA GLN A 53 10.93 -0.71 9.21
C GLN A 53 10.10 -1.97 9.56
N ASP A 54 10.18 -2.97 8.69
CA ASP A 54 9.27 -4.13 8.68
C ASP A 54 9.34 -4.97 9.97
N ASP A 55 10.52 -5.11 10.57
CA ASP A 55 10.71 -5.79 11.86
C ASP A 55 9.95 -5.08 13.00
N THR A 56 9.99 -3.74 13.00
CA THR A 56 9.30 -2.92 14.01
C THR A 56 7.78 -3.07 13.85
N SER A 57 7.30 -3.03 12.60
CA SER A 57 5.90 -3.28 12.26
C SER A 57 5.43 -4.67 12.72
N SER A 58 6.27 -5.70 12.57
CA SER A 58 5.95 -7.07 13.02
C SER A 58 5.79 -7.16 14.54
N VAL A 59 6.72 -6.57 15.30
CA VAL A 59 6.65 -6.52 16.77
C VAL A 59 5.42 -5.77 17.25
N LEU A 60 5.09 -4.64 16.62
CA LEU A 60 3.90 -3.85 16.95
C LEU A 60 2.59 -4.60 16.65
N ALA A 61 2.55 -5.35 15.54
CA ALA A 61 1.39 -6.18 15.21
C ALA A 61 1.19 -7.31 16.22
N ASP A 62 2.26 -7.95 16.70
CA ASP A 62 2.17 -8.95 17.77
C ASP A 62 1.69 -8.32 19.09
N LYS A 63 2.19 -7.13 19.41
CA LYS A 63 1.74 -6.36 20.58
C LYS A 63 0.25 -6.01 20.48
N CYS A 64 -0.27 -5.74 19.29
CA CYS A 64 -1.69 -5.48 19.05
C CYS A 64 -2.55 -6.72 19.33
N LEU A 65 -2.15 -7.90 18.86
CA LEU A 65 -2.86 -9.15 19.15
C LEU A 65 -2.82 -9.51 20.64
N GLN A 66 -1.65 -9.37 21.29
CA GLN A 66 -1.51 -9.61 22.73
C GLN A 66 -2.35 -8.66 23.58
N LEU A 67 -2.48 -7.40 23.14
CA LEU A 67 -3.31 -6.39 23.82
C LEU A 67 -4.77 -6.83 23.89
N LEU A 68 -5.30 -7.43 22.82
CA LEU A 68 -6.68 -7.92 22.76
C LEU A 68 -6.86 -9.21 23.56
N GLN A 69 -5.89 -10.13 23.52
CA GLN A 69 -5.93 -11.35 24.33
C GLN A 69 -5.98 -11.05 25.85
N ARG A 70 -5.21 -10.06 26.31
CA ARG A 70 -5.16 -9.66 27.72
C ARG A 70 -6.42 -8.94 28.20
N ASN A 71 -7.10 -8.22 27.31
CA ASN A 71 -8.32 -7.48 27.61
C ASN A 71 -9.55 -8.16 26.99
N GLY A 72 -9.52 -9.49 26.87
CA GLY A 72 -10.63 -10.30 26.38
C GLY A 72 -11.91 -10.08 27.20
N PRO A 73 -13.06 -10.62 26.74
CA PRO A 73 -14.38 -10.14 27.14
C PRO A 73 -14.72 -10.54 28.58
N GLU A 74 -14.21 -9.80 29.56
CA GLU A 74 -14.64 -9.92 30.95
C GLU A 74 -15.89 -9.08 31.23
N ASN A 75 -16.15 -7.99 30.46
CA ASN A 75 -17.31 -7.09 30.66
C ASN A 75 -17.74 -6.26 29.41
N GLY A 76 -17.28 -6.58 28.19
CA GLY A 76 -17.53 -5.80 26.96
C GLY A 76 -18.65 -6.36 26.07
N ASP A 77 -19.18 -5.52 25.18
CA ASP A 77 -20.14 -5.94 24.14
C ASP A 77 -19.45 -6.92 23.19
N ARG A 78 -20.01 -8.13 23.01
CA ARG A 78 -19.36 -9.23 22.27
C ARG A 78 -19.03 -8.87 20.81
N ASP A 79 -19.78 -7.92 20.26
CA ASP A 79 -19.66 -7.45 18.88
C ASP A 79 -18.42 -6.55 18.68
N GLU A 80 -18.15 -5.65 19.63
CA GLU A 80 -17.00 -4.72 19.55
C GLU A 80 -15.66 -5.46 19.64
N SER A 81 -15.53 -6.39 20.59
CA SER A 81 -14.30 -7.16 20.77
C SER A 81 -13.96 -7.98 19.53
N GLY A 82 -14.97 -8.49 18.81
CA GLY A 82 -14.78 -9.22 17.56
C GLY A 82 -14.26 -8.33 16.44
N VAL A 83 -14.84 -7.13 16.27
CA VAL A 83 -14.38 -6.15 15.26
C VAL A 83 -12.93 -5.74 15.47
N LEU A 84 -12.54 -5.46 16.73
CA LEU A 84 -11.15 -5.10 17.05
C LEU A 84 -10.16 -6.26 16.81
N GLU A 85 -10.58 -7.51 17.07
CA GLU A 85 -9.77 -8.69 16.77
C GLU A 85 -9.56 -8.89 15.27
N THR A 86 -10.63 -8.77 14.47
CA THR A 86 -10.56 -8.86 13.01
C THR A 86 -9.62 -7.79 12.43
N ARG A 87 -9.69 -6.57 12.96
CA ARG A 87 -8.77 -5.46 12.62
C ARG A 87 -7.30 -5.78 12.94
N ALA A 88 -7.01 -6.24 14.15
CA ALA A 88 -5.66 -6.61 14.56
C ALA A 88 -5.09 -7.77 13.73
N LYS A 89 -5.93 -8.75 13.36
CA LYS A 89 -5.55 -9.83 12.45
C LYS A 89 -5.26 -9.30 11.04
N ALA A 90 -6.12 -8.43 10.50
CA ALA A 90 -5.91 -7.86 9.17
C ALA A 90 -4.60 -7.09 9.06
N VAL A 91 -4.25 -6.26 10.05
CA VAL A 91 -2.98 -5.52 10.04
C VAL A 91 -1.77 -6.46 10.21
N LYS A 92 -1.87 -7.52 11.01
CA LYS A 92 -0.81 -8.55 11.10
C LYS A 92 -0.63 -9.28 9.77
N GLY A 93 -1.74 -9.61 9.10
CA GLY A 93 -1.74 -10.19 7.77
C GLY A 93 -1.06 -9.29 6.73
N LEU A 94 -1.35 -7.98 6.75
CA LEU A 94 -0.67 -6.99 5.90
C LEU A 94 0.86 -6.99 6.14
N VAL A 95 1.31 -7.02 7.40
CA VAL A 95 2.74 -7.11 7.71
C VAL A 95 3.36 -8.39 7.13
N GLN A 96 2.67 -9.52 7.23
CA GLN A 96 3.16 -10.77 6.64
C GLN A 96 3.24 -10.72 5.10
N LEU A 97 2.29 -10.03 4.45
CA LEU A 97 2.35 -9.79 3.01
C LEU A 97 3.58 -8.97 2.62
N VAL A 98 3.89 -7.90 3.35
CA VAL A 98 5.08 -7.06 3.11
C VAL A 98 6.37 -7.84 3.31
N LEU A 99 6.42 -8.71 4.32
CA LEU A 99 7.56 -9.61 4.55
C LEU A 99 7.71 -10.67 3.45
N GLY A 100 6.76 -10.76 2.51
CA GLY A 100 6.83 -11.56 1.30
C GLY A 100 6.36 -13.01 1.45
N ASN A 101 5.77 -13.34 2.60
CA ASN A 101 5.37 -14.70 2.96
C ASN A 101 3.84 -14.84 2.91
N ILE A 102 3.29 -15.06 1.71
CA ILE A 102 1.84 -15.27 1.49
C ILE A 102 1.28 -16.33 2.44
N GLU A 103 1.93 -17.50 2.54
CA GLU A 103 1.49 -18.61 3.39
C GLU A 103 1.42 -18.22 4.87
N SER A 104 2.28 -17.32 5.32
CA SER A 104 2.25 -16.83 6.71
C SER A 104 1.16 -15.79 6.95
N ALA A 105 0.66 -15.14 5.89
CA ALA A 105 -0.42 -14.16 5.98
C ALA A 105 -1.80 -14.84 6.05
N GLU A 106 -2.00 -15.96 5.35
CA GLU A 106 -3.29 -16.68 5.25
C GLU A 106 -3.98 -16.97 6.60
N PRO A 107 -3.29 -17.45 7.66
CA PRO A 107 -3.95 -17.76 8.94
C PRO A 107 -4.62 -16.55 9.59
N TYR A 108 -4.15 -15.33 9.29
CA TYR A 108 -4.72 -14.11 9.85
C TYR A 108 -6.01 -13.68 9.13
N PHE A 109 -6.32 -14.23 7.97
CA PHE A 109 -7.53 -13.92 7.22
C PHE A 109 -8.58 -15.04 7.28
N SER A 110 -8.38 -16.06 8.12
CA SER A 110 -9.33 -17.15 8.30
C SER A 110 -10.69 -16.63 8.78
N GLY A 111 -11.77 -16.98 8.09
CA GLY A 111 -13.14 -16.59 8.45
C GLY A 111 -13.64 -15.26 7.84
N PHE A 112 -12.79 -14.49 7.16
CA PHE A 112 -13.16 -13.17 6.61
C PHE A 112 -14.20 -13.24 5.48
N GLN A 113 -14.35 -14.40 4.82
CA GLN A 113 -15.36 -14.58 3.77
C GLN A 113 -16.79 -14.57 4.32
N GLU A 114 -16.97 -15.02 5.55
CA GLU A 114 -18.27 -15.19 6.20
C GLU A 114 -18.64 -13.98 7.07
N ASP A 115 -17.65 -13.12 7.38
CA ASP A 115 -17.81 -11.95 8.23
C ASP A 115 -18.40 -10.75 7.46
N LYS A 116 -19.55 -10.28 7.93
CA LYS A 116 -20.25 -9.11 7.38
C LYS A 116 -19.54 -7.80 7.74
N GLY A 117 -18.66 -7.80 8.75
CA GLY A 117 -17.88 -6.65 9.21
C GLY A 117 -16.56 -6.42 8.47
N CYS A 118 -16.21 -7.25 7.48
CA CYS A 118 -15.00 -7.05 6.67
C CYS A 118 -15.16 -5.86 5.70
N SER A 119 -14.80 -4.67 6.17
CA SER A 119 -14.81 -3.42 5.40
C SER A 119 -13.53 -2.61 5.64
N GLY A 120 -13.31 -1.54 4.88
CA GLY A 120 -12.17 -0.63 5.05
C GLY A 120 -10.80 -1.32 5.19
N ASN A 121 -10.11 -1.05 6.32
CA ASN A 121 -8.78 -1.60 6.63
C ASN A 121 -8.72 -3.12 6.78
N VAL A 122 -9.86 -3.77 7.01
CA VAL A 122 -9.94 -5.23 7.10
C VAL A 122 -10.00 -5.84 5.70
N ALA A 123 -10.87 -5.29 4.86
CA ALA A 123 -11.14 -5.83 3.53
C ALA A 123 -9.97 -5.63 2.57
N LEU A 124 -9.26 -4.50 2.66
CA LEU A 124 -8.19 -4.16 1.71
C LEU A 124 -7.01 -5.16 1.73
N PRO A 125 -6.33 -5.43 2.87
CA PRO A 125 -5.25 -6.42 2.93
C PRO A 125 -5.68 -7.83 2.53
N TYR A 126 -6.93 -8.22 2.81
CA TYR A 126 -7.42 -9.52 2.37
C TYR A 126 -7.63 -9.56 0.85
N GLY A 127 -8.15 -8.49 0.27
CA GLY A 127 -8.21 -8.31 -1.19
C GLY A 127 -6.82 -8.38 -1.82
N GLU A 128 -5.80 -7.80 -1.18
CA GLU A 128 -4.40 -7.83 -1.63
C GLU A 128 -3.82 -9.25 -1.59
N LEU A 129 -4.07 -10.02 -0.52
CA LEU A 129 -3.70 -11.44 -0.46
C LEU A 129 -4.35 -12.24 -1.61
N LEU A 130 -5.66 -12.06 -1.81
CA LEU A 130 -6.41 -12.75 -2.87
C LEU A 130 -5.92 -12.36 -4.26
N HIS A 131 -5.57 -11.09 -4.44
CA HIS A 131 -5.03 -10.57 -5.68
C HIS A 131 -3.63 -11.15 -5.96
N ALA A 132 -2.76 -11.16 -4.94
CA ALA A 132 -1.42 -11.73 -5.01
C ALA A 132 -1.40 -13.25 -5.30
N THR A 133 -2.44 -13.96 -4.86
CA THR A 133 -2.64 -15.41 -5.09
C THR A 133 -3.43 -15.73 -6.37
N GLY A 134 -3.90 -14.71 -7.10
CA GLY A 134 -4.60 -14.86 -8.38
C GLY A 134 -6.10 -15.13 -8.27
N ASN A 135 -6.69 -15.10 -7.07
CA ASN A 135 -8.14 -15.18 -6.89
C ASN A 135 -8.80 -13.80 -7.17
N PHE A 136 -8.73 -13.36 -8.43
CA PHE A 136 -9.23 -12.06 -8.87
C PHE A 136 -10.73 -11.82 -8.60
N PRO A 137 -11.65 -12.80 -8.79
CA PRO A 137 -13.07 -12.56 -8.52
C PRO A 137 -13.33 -12.18 -7.05
N LEU A 138 -12.71 -12.89 -6.12
CA LEU A 138 -12.89 -12.62 -4.69
C LEU A 138 -12.13 -11.36 -4.28
N ALA A 139 -10.92 -11.13 -4.80
CA ALA A 139 -10.17 -9.90 -4.57
C ALA A 139 -10.97 -8.65 -4.98
N LYS A 140 -11.61 -8.68 -6.16
CA LYS A 140 -12.49 -7.60 -6.63
C LYS A 140 -13.63 -7.32 -5.66
N GLN A 141 -14.31 -8.36 -5.19
CA GLN A 141 -15.38 -8.22 -4.19
C GLN A 141 -14.89 -7.53 -2.91
N PHE A 142 -13.70 -7.89 -2.42
CA PHE A 142 -13.15 -7.29 -1.20
C PHE A 142 -12.64 -5.87 -1.41
N TYR A 143 -12.11 -5.51 -2.59
CA TYR A 143 -11.82 -4.11 -2.90
C TYR A 143 -13.09 -3.26 -2.98
N GLU A 144 -14.16 -3.77 -3.59
CA GLU A 144 -15.45 -3.09 -3.63
C GLU A 144 -16.03 -2.92 -2.21
N LYS A 145 -15.94 -3.94 -1.35
CA LYS A 145 -16.30 -3.84 0.08
C LYS A 145 -15.45 -2.81 0.84
N ALA A 146 -14.14 -2.74 0.56
CA ALA A 146 -13.26 -1.74 1.19
C ALA A 146 -13.66 -0.32 0.79
N ILE A 147 -14.01 -0.10 -0.48
CA ILE A 147 -14.45 1.19 -1.03
C ILE A 147 -15.83 1.59 -0.47
N GLN A 148 -16.80 0.67 -0.45
CA GLN A 148 -18.15 0.92 0.07
C GLN A 148 -18.13 1.13 1.59
N GLY A 149 -17.33 0.33 2.29
CA GLY A 149 -17.19 0.36 3.74
C GLY A 149 -16.86 1.73 4.30
N VAL A 150 -16.00 2.50 3.62
CA VAL A 150 -15.62 3.86 4.01
C VAL A 150 -16.82 4.82 4.09
N SER A 151 -17.87 4.58 3.30
CA SER A 151 -19.09 5.42 3.31
C SER A 151 -20.09 5.03 4.41
N GLU A 152 -19.90 3.86 5.05
CA GLU A 152 -20.82 3.28 6.03
C GLU A 152 -20.28 3.31 7.47
N ILE A 153 -19.05 3.81 7.67
CA ILE A 153 -18.43 3.89 9.01
C ILE A 153 -18.94 5.13 9.77
N ASP A 154 -20.21 5.12 10.15
CA ASP A 154 -20.76 6.08 11.12
C ASP A 154 -21.00 5.34 12.45
N GLY A 155 -19.99 5.35 13.32
CA GLY A 155 -20.06 4.70 14.62
C GLY A 155 -18.85 4.97 15.53
N PRO A 156 -18.99 4.82 16.86
CA PRO A 156 -17.95 5.11 17.85
C PRO A 156 -16.69 4.21 17.73
N PHE A 157 -16.72 3.20 16.85
CA PHE A 157 -15.64 2.24 16.59
C PHE A 157 -14.79 2.60 15.35
N ALA A 158 -15.15 3.67 14.63
CA ALA A 158 -14.45 4.24 13.46
C ALA A 158 -13.11 4.93 13.79
N LEU A 159 -12.41 4.44 14.82
CA LEU A 159 -11.17 5.04 15.27
C LEU A 159 -10.05 4.61 14.35
N GLU A 160 -9.45 5.58 13.66
CA GLU A 160 -8.45 5.38 12.63
C GLU A 160 -7.37 6.46 12.74
N ALA A 161 -6.16 6.17 12.26
CA ALA A 161 -5.05 7.10 12.37
C ALA A 161 -4.05 6.94 11.22
N SER A 162 -3.44 8.07 10.84
CA SER A 162 -2.37 8.13 9.85
C SER A 162 -2.74 7.42 8.54
N ASN A 163 -1.84 6.64 7.95
CA ASN A 163 -2.08 6.00 6.66
C ASN A 163 -3.08 4.83 6.69
N MET A 164 -3.71 4.59 7.84
CA MET A 164 -4.84 3.68 8.01
C MET A 164 -6.17 4.43 8.10
N GLN A 165 -6.24 5.70 7.73
CA GLN A 165 -7.52 6.44 7.69
C GLN A 165 -8.36 6.10 6.46
N SER A 166 -9.67 6.22 6.63
CA SER A 166 -10.71 5.95 5.65
C SER A 166 -10.43 6.53 4.26
N GLU A 167 -9.98 7.80 4.16
CA GLU A 167 -9.69 8.39 2.84
C GLU A 167 -8.45 7.76 2.18
N GLU A 168 -7.40 7.46 2.95
CA GLU A 168 -6.22 6.74 2.45
C GLU A 168 -6.58 5.29 2.04
N VAL A 169 -7.43 4.62 2.81
CA VAL A 169 -7.96 3.28 2.48
C VAL A 169 -8.79 3.31 1.21
N LEU A 170 -9.66 4.31 1.05
CA LEU A 170 -10.46 4.49 -0.16
C LEU A 170 -9.57 4.68 -1.39
N ILE A 171 -8.55 5.53 -1.30
CA ILE A 171 -7.57 5.74 -2.38
C ILE A 171 -6.81 4.44 -2.67
N GLY A 172 -6.32 3.76 -1.63
CA GLY A 172 -5.59 2.49 -1.73
C GLY A 172 -6.41 1.38 -2.38
N ALA A 173 -7.63 1.15 -1.91
CA ALA A 173 -8.53 0.14 -2.45
C ALA A 173 -8.97 0.45 -3.88
N THR A 174 -9.22 1.72 -4.21
CA THR A 174 -9.51 2.15 -5.59
C THR A 174 -8.30 1.88 -6.49
N CYS A 175 -7.08 2.18 -6.02
CA CYS A 175 -5.85 1.87 -6.74
C CYS A 175 -5.67 0.37 -6.97
N ALA A 176 -5.87 -0.44 -5.92
CA ALA A 176 -5.74 -1.89 -5.98
C ALA A 176 -6.77 -2.53 -6.92
N LEU A 177 -8.01 -2.04 -6.94
CA LEU A 177 -9.03 -2.46 -7.89
C LEU A 177 -8.65 -2.11 -9.34
N GLY A 178 -8.09 -0.92 -9.57
CA GLY A 178 -7.60 -0.53 -10.89
C GLY A 178 -6.44 -1.39 -11.38
N GLN A 179 -5.52 -1.75 -10.47
CA GLN A 179 -4.46 -2.73 -10.75
C GLN A 179 -5.03 -4.11 -11.08
N LEU A 180 -6.06 -4.57 -10.37
CA LEU A 180 -6.73 -5.84 -10.63
C LEU A 180 -7.36 -5.87 -12.02
N GLU A 181 -8.11 -4.83 -12.39
CA GLU A 181 -8.70 -4.71 -13.73
C GLU A 181 -7.61 -4.73 -14.81
N ALA A 182 -6.45 -4.10 -14.57
CA ALA A 182 -5.31 -4.19 -15.47
C ALA A 182 -4.76 -5.63 -15.57
N HIS A 183 -4.66 -6.33 -14.43
CA HIS A 183 -4.14 -7.70 -14.40
C HIS A 183 -5.03 -8.71 -15.14
N VAL A 184 -6.35 -8.54 -15.08
CA VAL A 184 -7.31 -9.37 -15.83
C VAL A 184 -7.51 -8.92 -17.29
N GLY A 185 -6.87 -7.82 -17.72
CA GLY A 185 -6.89 -7.32 -19.11
C GLY A 185 -8.00 -6.33 -19.43
N ASN A 186 -8.78 -5.88 -18.45
CA ASN A 186 -9.84 -4.89 -18.61
C ASN A 186 -9.29 -3.45 -18.56
N PHE A 187 -8.48 -3.09 -19.56
CA PHE A 187 -7.71 -1.84 -19.52
C PHE A 187 -8.57 -0.57 -19.49
N ALA A 188 -9.75 -0.56 -20.11
CA ALA A 188 -10.65 0.59 -20.07
C ALA A 188 -11.13 0.88 -18.62
N ASN A 189 -11.56 -0.17 -17.90
CA ASN A 189 -11.95 -0.05 -16.50
C ASN A 189 -10.75 0.35 -15.62
N ALA A 190 -9.60 -0.27 -15.87
CA ALA A 190 -8.37 0.02 -15.13
C ALA A 190 -7.97 1.49 -15.24
N GLU A 191 -8.01 2.05 -16.46
CA GLU A 191 -7.71 3.45 -16.72
C GLU A 191 -8.68 4.40 -16.00
N GLU A 192 -9.99 4.14 -16.08
CA GLU A 192 -11.00 4.93 -15.37
C GLU A 192 -10.80 4.88 -13.85
N ILE A 193 -10.65 3.69 -13.29
CA ILE A 193 -10.55 3.47 -11.84
C ILE A 193 -9.24 4.07 -11.30
N LEU A 194 -8.10 3.86 -11.96
CA LEU A 194 -6.84 4.46 -11.52
C LEU A 194 -6.85 5.99 -11.67
N THR A 195 -7.54 6.54 -12.67
CA THR A 195 -7.72 8.00 -12.81
C THR A 195 -8.57 8.57 -11.67
N ARG A 196 -9.60 7.84 -11.23
CA ARG A 196 -10.38 8.20 -10.02
C ARG A 196 -9.52 8.15 -8.76
N ALA A 197 -8.69 7.12 -8.59
CA ALA A 197 -7.75 7.03 -7.48
C ALA A 197 -6.76 8.21 -7.48
N LEU A 198 -6.23 8.57 -8.66
CA LEU A 198 -5.32 9.70 -8.83
C LEU A 198 -6.00 11.02 -8.45
N THR A 199 -7.21 11.26 -8.95
CA THR A 199 -7.98 12.48 -8.66
C THR A 199 -8.23 12.63 -7.16
N LYS A 200 -8.63 11.54 -6.49
CA LYS A 200 -8.81 11.54 -5.03
C LYS A 200 -7.50 11.78 -4.28
N ALA A 201 -6.41 11.16 -4.70
CA ALA A 201 -5.09 11.37 -4.11
C ALA A 201 -4.63 12.83 -4.25
N GLU A 202 -4.81 13.44 -5.42
CA GLU A 202 -4.47 14.85 -5.64
C GLU A 202 -5.35 15.80 -4.81
N GLN A 203 -6.63 15.48 -4.62
CA GLN A 203 -7.56 16.26 -3.77
C GLN A 203 -7.22 16.14 -2.28
N HIS A 204 -6.90 14.93 -1.81
CA HIS A 204 -6.67 14.67 -0.39
C HIS A 204 -5.28 15.12 0.05
N PHE A 205 -4.22 14.75 -0.68
CA PHE A 205 -2.84 15.04 -0.28
C PHE A 205 -2.25 16.28 -0.96
N GLY A 206 -2.83 16.73 -2.07
CA GLY A 206 -2.24 17.72 -2.96
C GLY A 206 -1.43 17.09 -4.11
N SER A 207 -1.35 17.81 -5.23
CA SER A 207 -0.78 17.33 -6.50
C SER A 207 0.73 17.03 -6.50
N HIS A 208 1.44 17.50 -5.46
CA HIS A 208 2.89 17.33 -5.29
C HIS A 208 3.24 16.29 -4.21
N HIS A 209 2.24 15.59 -3.66
CA HIS A 209 2.49 14.63 -2.59
C HIS A 209 3.09 13.31 -3.12
N PRO A 210 4.02 12.66 -2.41
CA PRO A 210 4.61 11.39 -2.85
C PRO A 210 3.59 10.27 -3.12
N LYS A 211 2.45 10.25 -2.42
CA LYS A 211 1.36 9.28 -2.67
C LYS A 211 0.78 9.41 -4.07
N VAL A 212 0.74 10.61 -4.65
CA VAL A 212 0.35 10.83 -6.05
C VAL A 212 1.35 10.12 -6.98
N GLY A 213 2.65 10.17 -6.66
CA GLY A 213 3.68 9.43 -7.40
C GLY A 213 3.48 7.90 -7.37
N VAL A 214 2.98 7.36 -6.25
CA VAL A 214 2.63 5.93 -6.14
C VAL A 214 1.52 5.57 -7.12
N ILE A 215 0.43 6.35 -7.16
CA ILE A 215 -0.70 6.10 -8.08
C ILE A 215 -0.27 6.26 -9.55
N LEU A 216 0.55 7.27 -9.85
CA LEU A 216 1.09 7.46 -11.20
C LEU A 216 1.95 6.27 -11.65
N THR A 217 2.69 5.65 -10.72
CA THR A 217 3.46 4.42 -10.99
C THR A 217 2.52 3.28 -11.38
N SER A 218 1.41 3.09 -10.66
CA SER A 218 0.39 2.09 -11.00
C SER A 218 -0.24 2.34 -12.38
N ILE A 219 -0.53 3.59 -12.73
CA ILE A 219 -1.06 3.96 -14.06
C ILE A 219 -0.03 3.68 -15.16
N ALA A 220 1.24 4.01 -14.93
CA ALA A 220 2.30 3.75 -15.90
C ALA A 220 2.47 2.24 -16.16
N LEU A 221 2.41 1.42 -15.12
CA LEU A 221 2.44 -0.04 -15.22
C LEU A 221 1.20 -0.60 -15.94
N MET A 222 0.02 -0.02 -15.73
CA MET A 222 -1.19 -0.38 -16.48
C MET A 222 -1.02 -0.11 -17.98
N PHE A 223 -0.58 1.10 -18.37
CA PHE A 223 -0.37 1.43 -19.79
C PHE A 223 0.71 0.57 -20.45
N ARG A 224 1.73 0.19 -19.68
CA ARG A 224 2.75 -0.77 -20.10
C ARG A 224 2.15 -2.14 -20.35
N LYS A 225 1.31 -2.65 -19.44
CA LYS A 225 0.60 -3.93 -19.60
C LYS A 225 -0.28 -3.92 -20.84
N LYS A 226 -1.08 -2.87 -21.00
CA LYS A 226 -1.96 -2.65 -22.15
C LYS A 226 -1.17 -2.71 -23.46
N ALA A 227 -0.09 -1.92 -23.56
CA ALA A 227 0.75 -1.89 -24.76
C ALA A 227 1.34 -3.26 -25.12
N LYS A 228 1.80 -4.03 -24.11
CA LYS A 228 2.33 -5.37 -24.32
C LYS A 228 1.24 -6.33 -24.83
N MET A 229 0.06 -6.35 -24.20
CA MET A 229 -1.02 -7.29 -24.53
C MET A 229 -1.74 -6.94 -25.85
N GLU A 230 -1.88 -5.66 -26.16
CA GLU A 230 -2.53 -5.19 -27.39
C GLU A 230 -1.54 -5.02 -28.56
N HIS A 231 -0.26 -5.32 -28.36
CA HIS A 231 0.82 -5.04 -29.31
C HIS A 231 0.84 -3.59 -29.81
N SER A 232 0.54 -2.65 -28.91
CA SER A 232 0.48 -1.22 -29.19
C SER A 232 1.63 -0.46 -28.52
N SER A 233 1.71 0.86 -28.73
CA SER A 233 2.72 1.72 -28.10
C SER A 233 2.06 2.73 -27.18
N SER A 234 2.53 2.80 -25.93
CA SER A 234 2.16 3.81 -24.94
C SER A 234 3.40 4.51 -24.35
N ILE A 235 4.52 4.48 -25.08
CA ILE A 235 5.85 4.87 -24.58
C ILE A 235 5.89 6.32 -24.06
N LEU A 236 5.26 7.26 -24.77
CA LEU A 236 5.24 8.68 -24.38
C LEU A 236 4.40 8.91 -23.12
N ILE A 237 3.29 8.18 -22.98
CA ILE A 237 2.42 8.24 -21.80
C ILE A 237 3.17 7.66 -20.60
N GLN A 238 3.77 6.47 -20.75
CA GLN A 238 4.58 5.83 -19.72
C GLN A 238 5.73 6.74 -19.26
N GLU A 239 6.50 7.31 -20.18
CA GLU A 239 7.59 8.23 -19.88
C GLU A 239 7.10 9.45 -19.08
N GLY A 240 6.02 10.09 -19.52
CA GLY A 240 5.46 11.24 -18.82
C GLY A 240 5.04 10.91 -17.39
N LEU A 241 4.37 9.77 -17.21
CA LEU A 241 3.90 9.28 -15.91
C LEU A 241 5.07 8.91 -14.99
N TYR A 242 6.04 8.12 -15.46
CA TYR A 242 7.18 7.72 -14.64
C TYR A 242 8.05 8.92 -14.25
N ARG A 243 8.31 9.85 -15.18
CA ARG A 243 9.08 11.06 -14.87
C ARG A 243 8.42 11.87 -13.76
N ARG A 244 7.10 12.07 -13.84
CA ARG A 244 6.35 12.75 -12.77
C ARG A 244 6.36 11.93 -11.46
N ALA A 245 6.18 10.62 -11.53
CA ALA A 245 6.20 9.75 -10.35
C ALA A 245 7.54 9.82 -9.61
N ILE A 246 8.66 9.71 -10.32
CA ILE A 246 10.03 9.73 -9.77
C ILE A 246 10.34 11.08 -9.12
N ASP A 247 9.88 12.19 -9.71
CA ASP A 247 10.00 13.54 -9.15
C ASP A 247 9.23 13.67 -7.82
N LEU A 248 7.95 13.24 -7.81
CA LEU A 248 7.12 13.27 -6.60
C LEU A 248 7.63 12.34 -5.50
N LEU A 249 8.19 11.19 -5.87
CA LEU A 249 8.84 10.25 -4.95
C LEU A 249 10.21 10.75 -4.47
N LYS A 250 10.71 11.88 -4.99
CA LYS A 250 12.01 12.48 -4.64
C LYS A 250 13.18 11.51 -4.82
N ALA A 251 13.12 10.72 -5.87
CA ALA A 251 14.14 9.72 -6.15
C ALA A 251 15.50 10.41 -6.38
N PRO A 252 16.60 9.94 -5.77
CA PRO A 252 17.87 10.65 -5.80
C PRO A 252 18.47 10.70 -7.22
N PRO A 253 19.21 11.74 -7.60
CA PRO A 253 19.95 11.79 -8.85
C PRO A 253 20.88 10.58 -9.00
N ILE A 254 21.09 10.13 -10.24
CA ILE A 254 21.89 8.91 -10.52
C ILE A 254 23.40 9.18 -10.46
N GLU A 255 23.81 10.45 -10.55
CA GLU A 255 25.22 10.86 -10.60
C GLU A 255 25.93 10.81 -9.24
N THR A 256 25.20 10.60 -8.14
CA THR A 256 25.81 10.46 -6.81
C THR A 256 26.21 8.99 -6.57
N GLU A 257 27.32 8.55 -7.17
CA GLU A 257 27.78 7.15 -7.09
C GLU A 257 28.31 6.73 -5.70
N ASP A 258 28.60 7.65 -4.78
CA ASP A 258 29.41 7.34 -3.58
C ASP A 258 28.76 7.59 -2.21
N ALA A 259 27.48 8.00 -2.14
CA ALA A 259 26.78 8.16 -0.87
C ALA A 259 25.60 7.17 -0.80
N GLU A 260 25.51 6.40 0.29
CA GLU A 260 24.26 5.73 0.68
C GLU A 260 23.20 6.80 1.00
N VAL A 261 22.58 7.35 -0.04
CA VAL A 261 21.47 8.27 0.13
C VAL A 261 20.29 7.45 0.63
N LYS A 262 19.78 7.79 1.82
CA LYS A 262 18.53 7.20 2.32
C LYS A 262 17.43 7.49 1.30
N VAL A 263 16.97 6.45 0.63
CA VAL A 263 15.80 6.50 -0.25
C VAL A 263 14.56 6.25 0.60
N ASP A 264 13.59 7.16 0.56
CA ASP A 264 12.27 6.96 1.16
C ASP A 264 11.39 6.16 0.19
N ARG A 265 10.47 5.32 0.70
CA ARG A 265 9.56 4.49 -0.12
C ARG A 265 10.35 3.72 -1.19
N ARG A 266 11.40 3.00 -0.75
CA ARG A 266 12.44 2.42 -1.62
C ARG A 266 11.88 1.55 -2.73
N ASP A 267 10.95 0.67 -2.38
CA ASP A 267 10.36 -0.30 -3.31
C ASP A 267 9.66 0.39 -4.47
N ILE A 268 8.72 1.29 -4.19
CA ILE A 268 7.97 1.99 -5.24
C ILE A 268 8.87 2.93 -6.04
N THR A 269 9.87 3.54 -5.41
CA THR A 269 10.84 4.42 -6.10
C THR A 269 11.71 3.62 -7.07
N ALA A 270 12.20 2.46 -6.64
CA ALA A 270 12.92 1.52 -7.50
C ALA A 270 12.02 0.98 -8.62
N LEU A 271 10.76 0.65 -8.32
CA LEU A 271 9.80 0.19 -9.34
C LEU A 271 9.55 1.26 -10.41
N ALA A 272 9.24 2.49 -10.00
CA ALA A 272 8.99 3.60 -10.92
C ALA A 272 10.22 3.89 -11.79
N ARG A 273 11.41 3.90 -11.19
CA ARG A 273 12.66 4.13 -11.94
C ARG A 273 13.05 2.97 -12.85
N GLY A 274 12.81 1.72 -12.44
CA GLY A 274 13.00 0.55 -13.28
C GLY A 274 12.05 0.54 -14.49
N GLY A 275 10.78 0.89 -14.27
CA GLY A 275 9.80 1.06 -15.36
C GLY A 275 10.20 2.18 -16.33
N TYR A 276 10.69 3.30 -15.81
CA TYR A 276 11.22 4.38 -16.64
C TYR A 276 12.45 3.96 -17.44
N ALA A 277 13.38 3.27 -16.78
CA ALA A 277 14.60 2.77 -17.40
C ALA A 277 14.31 1.93 -18.63
N GLU A 278 13.33 1.01 -18.54
CA GLU A 278 12.94 0.18 -19.68
C GLU A 278 12.32 0.99 -20.82
N THR A 279 11.54 2.02 -20.48
CA THR A 279 10.97 2.97 -21.45
C THR A 279 12.09 3.71 -22.22
N LEU A 280 13.18 4.06 -21.53
CA LEU A 280 14.35 4.71 -22.14
C LEU A 280 15.24 3.76 -22.92
N CYS A 281 15.41 2.52 -22.46
CA CYS A 281 16.26 1.51 -23.11
C CYS A 281 15.81 1.17 -24.54
N VAL A 282 14.52 1.29 -24.83
CA VAL A 282 13.96 1.10 -26.18
C VAL A 282 14.30 2.29 -27.11
N GLN A 283 14.62 3.46 -26.55
CA GLN A 283 14.99 4.65 -27.31
C GLN A 283 16.51 4.67 -27.56
N GLN A 284 16.94 4.47 -28.82
CA GLN A 284 18.37 4.33 -29.17
C GLN A 284 19.27 5.44 -28.60
N ASN A 285 18.83 6.69 -28.64
CA ASN A 285 19.61 7.84 -28.18
C ASN A 285 19.71 7.96 -26.64
N ARG A 286 18.90 7.22 -25.89
CA ARG A 286 18.79 7.30 -24.42
C ARG A 286 19.03 5.96 -23.73
N LYS A 287 19.47 4.95 -24.47
CA LYS A 287 19.72 3.62 -23.94
C LYS A 287 20.71 3.62 -22.78
N GLY A 288 21.80 4.40 -22.87
CA GLY A 288 22.79 4.49 -21.79
C GLY A 288 22.24 5.13 -20.50
N GLU A 289 21.31 6.08 -20.61
CA GLU A 289 20.59 6.65 -19.46
C GLU A 289 19.69 5.59 -18.82
N GLY A 290 18.94 4.85 -19.65
CA GLY A 290 18.09 3.75 -19.20
C GLY A 290 18.89 2.65 -18.48
N GLU A 291 20.03 2.23 -19.01
CA GLU A 291 20.88 1.20 -18.38
C GLU A 291 21.38 1.63 -16.99
N LYS A 292 21.78 2.90 -16.82
CA LYS A 292 22.15 3.44 -15.50
C LYS A 292 20.97 3.45 -14.52
N MET A 293 19.80 3.91 -14.97
CA MET A 293 18.57 3.89 -14.16
C MET A 293 18.18 2.48 -13.73
N LYS A 294 18.29 1.51 -14.65
CA LYS A 294 18.00 0.10 -14.39
C LYS A 294 18.92 -0.45 -13.31
N LYS A 295 20.23 -0.26 -13.45
CA LYS A 295 21.22 -0.72 -12.46
C LYS A 295 20.97 -0.12 -11.07
N TRP A 296 20.63 1.18 -11.00
CA TRP A 296 20.25 1.81 -9.74
C TRP A 296 18.98 1.19 -9.14
N ALA A 297 17.96 0.94 -9.97
CA ALA A 297 16.71 0.37 -9.51
C ALA A 297 16.91 -1.05 -8.97
N GLU A 298 17.69 -1.89 -9.66
CA GLU A 298 18.02 -3.26 -9.25
C GLU A 298 18.78 -3.31 -7.92
N THR A 299 19.70 -2.37 -7.69
CA THR A 299 20.47 -2.29 -6.42
C THR A 299 19.62 -1.76 -5.26
N THR A 300 18.68 -0.87 -5.54
CA THR A 300 17.80 -0.25 -4.53
C THR A 300 16.60 -1.12 -4.18
N TRP A 301 16.18 -2.00 -5.08
CA TRP A 301 15.05 -2.90 -4.87
C TRP A 301 15.30 -3.90 -3.73
N LYS A 302 14.42 -3.89 -2.72
CA LYS A 302 14.49 -4.74 -1.53
C LYS A 302 13.13 -5.34 -1.21
N ASN A 303 12.55 -6.04 -2.19
CA ASN A 303 11.38 -6.89 -1.96
C ASN A 303 11.82 -8.35 -1.77
N SER A 304 11.25 -9.03 -0.77
CA SER A 304 11.60 -10.42 -0.43
C SER A 304 10.88 -11.46 -1.30
N ARG A 305 9.72 -11.12 -1.88
CA ARG A 305 8.88 -12.03 -2.67
C ARG A 305 9.20 -11.99 -4.16
N LEU A 306 9.53 -10.81 -4.67
CA LEU A 306 9.65 -10.49 -6.09
C LEU A 306 11.02 -9.88 -6.37
N SER A 307 11.66 -10.29 -7.45
CA SER A 307 12.70 -9.49 -8.11
C SER A 307 12.08 -8.26 -8.77
N LEU A 308 12.89 -7.22 -9.00
CA LEU A 308 12.42 -6.04 -9.74
C LEU A 308 11.93 -6.43 -11.14
N ALA A 309 12.59 -7.40 -11.78
CA ALA A 309 12.15 -7.95 -13.05
C ALA A 309 10.76 -8.58 -12.90
N GLU A 310 10.49 -9.46 -11.93
CA GLU A 310 9.14 -10.02 -11.70
C GLU A 310 8.09 -8.94 -11.38
N ALA A 311 8.46 -7.86 -10.69
CA ALA A 311 7.53 -6.77 -10.39
C ALA A 311 7.23 -5.87 -11.61
N LEU A 312 8.18 -5.74 -12.55
CA LEU A 312 8.02 -5.01 -13.82
C LEU A 312 7.51 -5.90 -14.96
N GLU A 313 7.75 -7.20 -14.86
CA GLU A 313 7.33 -8.23 -15.80
C GLU A 313 5.94 -8.71 -15.47
N LEU A 314 5.08 -8.50 -16.44
CA LEU A 314 3.75 -9.03 -16.49
C LEU A 314 3.85 -10.36 -17.25
N CYS A 315 4.44 -11.36 -16.62
CA CYS A 315 4.64 -12.66 -17.23
C CYS A 315 3.36 -13.50 -17.09
N ASP A 316 2.84 -13.99 -18.21
CA ASP A 316 1.77 -15.00 -18.27
C ASP A 316 2.19 -16.36 -17.65
N HIS A 317 3.47 -16.48 -17.27
CA HIS A 317 4.07 -17.66 -16.63
C HIS A 317 4.60 -17.39 -15.22
N SER A 318 4.58 -16.13 -14.74
CA SER A 318 4.88 -15.83 -13.34
C SER A 318 3.64 -16.17 -12.51
N SER A 319 3.77 -17.11 -11.58
CA SER A 319 2.70 -17.38 -10.60
C SER A 319 2.50 -16.22 -9.62
N LYS A 320 3.39 -15.22 -9.61
CA LYS A 320 3.37 -14.12 -8.65
C LYS A 320 2.83 -12.85 -9.29
N VAL A 321 1.73 -12.35 -8.73
CA VAL A 321 1.12 -11.08 -9.12
C VAL A 321 1.60 -9.99 -8.14
N PRO A 322 2.31 -8.95 -8.63
CA PRO A 322 2.69 -7.80 -7.80
C PRO A 322 1.46 -6.93 -7.49
N VAL A 323 1.33 -6.46 -6.25
CA VAL A 323 0.25 -5.53 -5.88
C VAL A 323 0.83 -4.32 -5.15
N ILE A 324 0.60 -3.11 -5.66
CA ILE A 324 1.05 -1.88 -5.00
C ILE A 324 -0.01 -1.47 -3.97
N ASP A 325 0.33 -1.51 -2.68
CA ASP A 325 -0.47 -0.87 -1.62
C ASP A 325 -0.05 0.60 -1.51
N ALA A 326 -0.95 1.50 -1.93
CA ALA A 326 -0.70 2.93 -1.92
C ALA A 326 -0.62 3.53 -0.50
N ARG A 327 -1.33 2.95 0.48
CA ARG A 327 -1.36 3.42 1.88
C ARG A 327 0.00 3.28 2.55
N ILE A 328 0.74 2.22 2.23
CA ILE A 328 2.09 2.02 2.77
C ILE A 328 3.18 2.28 1.73
N SER A 329 2.82 2.56 0.47
CA SER A 329 3.78 2.81 -0.61
C SER A 329 4.75 1.63 -0.84
N ARG A 330 4.25 0.40 -0.68
CA ARG A 330 5.00 -0.86 -0.84
C ARG A 330 4.43 -1.68 -1.99
N VAL A 331 5.27 -2.58 -2.51
CA VAL A 331 4.87 -3.60 -3.46
C VAL A 331 4.76 -4.91 -2.67
N LEU A 332 3.61 -5.56 -2.75
CA LEU A 332 3.30 -6.85 -2.16
C LEU A 332 3.49 -7.96 -3.18
#